data_AF-A0A562RRU2-F1
#
_entry.id   AF-A0A562RRU2-F1
#
_cell.length_a   1.000
_cell.length_b   1.000
_cell.length_c   1.000
_cell.angle_alpha   90.00
_cell.angle_beta   90.00
_cell.angle_gamma   90.00
#
_symmetry.space_group_name_H-M   'P 1'
#
loop_
_entity.id
_entity.type
_entity.pdbx_description
1 polymer ?
#
loop_
_entity_poly.entity_id
_entity_poly.type
_entity_poly.pdbx_seq_one_letter_code
_entity_poly.pdbx_strand_id
1 'polypeptide(L)'
;MTRVSIAVAAALLSAAALTPTLAQAQLSEPAAYQAAHPDRDVLNGGQLTPAGRAARGETVVPGEAYAAYPAAVAPVVRPRHRRHHQ
;
A
#
# COMPACT_ATOMS: atom_id res chain seq x y z
N MET A 1 -16.51 -11.25 54.31
CA MET A 1 -15.31 -10.95 53.50
C MET A 1 -15.52 -11.13 52.00
N THR A 2 -16.33 -12.10 51.56
CA THR A 2 -16.62 -12.38 50.14
C THR A 2 -17.21 -11.21 49.34
N ARG A 3 -18.16 -10.45 49.90
CA ARG A 3 -18.79 -9.31 49.20
C ARG A 3 -17.80 -8.18 48.88
N VAL A 4 -16.84 -7.94 49.76
CA VAL A 4 -15.79 -6.92 49.56
C VAL A 4 -14.84 -7.37 48.46
N SER A 5 -14.43 -8.65 48.48
CA SER A 5 -13.59 -9.24 47.42
C SER A 5 -14.27 -9.19 46.04
N ILE A 6 -15.58 -9.42 45.98
CA ILE A 6 -16.36 -9.31 44.72
C ILE A 6 -16.40 -7.85 44.24
N ALA A 7 -16.63 -6.89 45.14
CA ALA A 7 -16.65 -5.47 44.77
C ALA A 7 -15.28 -4.99 44.26
N VAL A 8 -14.20 -5.43 44.90
CA VAL A 8 -12.82 -5.13 44.47
C VAL A 8 -12.52 -5.77 43.12
N ALA A 9 -12.90 -7.04 42.92
CA ALA A 9 -12.71 -7.72 41.64
C ALA A 9 -13.50 -7.04 40.51
N ALA A 10 -14.75 -6.64 40.76
CA ALA A 10 -15.57 -5.92 39.81
C ALA A 10 -14.98 -4.54 39.47
N ALA A 11 -14.49 -3.80 40.47
CA ALA A 11 -13.85 -2.50 40.26
C ALA A 11 -12.56 -2.62 39.43
N LEU A 12 -11.72 -3.63 39.70
CA LEU A 12 -10.52 -3.90 38.92
C LEU A 12 -10.84 -4.32 37.48
N LEU A 13 -11.87 -5.15 37.28
CA LEU A 13 -12.31 -5.57 35.95
C LEU A 13 -12.90 -4.40 35.14
N SER A 14 -13.67 -3.51 35.77
CA SER A 14 -14.17 -2.28 35.15
C SER A 14 -13.05 -1.30 34.81
N ALA A 15 -12.03 -1.17 35.68
CA ALA A 15 -10.86 -0.34 35.42
C ALA A 15 -9.99 -0.89 34.28
N ALA A 16 -9.88 -2.22 34.15
CA ALA A 16 -9.17 -2.87 33.04
C ALA A 16 -9.96 -2.83 31.73
N ALA A 17 -11.30 -2.84 31.78
CA ALA A 17 -12.17 -2.70 30.61
C ALA A 17 -12.21 -1.26 30.06
N LEU A 18 -11.84 -0.28 30.88
CA LEU A 18 -11.52 1.09 30.45
C LEU A 18 -10.10 1.14 29.85
N THR A 19 -9.75 0.19 28.98
CA THR A 19 -8.61 0.35 28.08
C THR A 19 -8.81 1.64 27.30
N PRO A 20 -7.84 2.58 27.31
CA PRO A 20 -7.89 3.70 26.41
C PRO A 20 -7.69 3.15 25.00
N THR A 21 -8.77 3.00 24.24
CA THR A 21 -8.76 2.88 22.78
C THR A 21 -8.29 4.20 22.12
N LEU A 22 -7.48 5.00 22.81
CA LEU A 22 -6.92 6.26 22.33
C LEU A 22 -5.67 6.07 21.46
N ALA A 23 -5.26 4.82 21.19
CA ALA A 23 -4.17 4.53 20.26
C ALA A 23 -4.62 4.42 18.79
N GLN A 24 -5.93 4.43 18.50
CA GLN A 24 -6.43 4.22 17.12
C GLN A 24 -7.02 5.47 16.46
N ALA A 25 -7.10 6.60 17.17
CA ALA A 25 -7.66 7.84 16.63
C ALA A 25 -6.60 8.82 16.06
N GLN A 26 -5.30 8.51 16.10
CA GLN A 26 -4.25 9.48 15.77
C GLN A 26 -3.79 9.47 14.29
N LEU A 27 -4.36 8.61 13.45
CA LEU A 27 -3.99 8.51 12.04
C LEU A 27 -5.23 8.71 11.14
N SER A 28 -6.06 9.68 11.49
CA SER A 28 -7.24 10.07 10.69
C SER A 28 -6.86 10.80 9.41
N GLU A 29 -5.61 11.26 9.30
CA GLU A 29 -5.11 11.99 8.13
C GLU A 29 -4.11 11.13 7.35
N PRO A 30 -4.45 10.73 6.10
CA PRO A 30 -3.54 10.01 5.21
C PRO A 30 -2.18 10.71 5.05
N ALA A 31 -2.14 12.04 5.17
CA ALA A 31 -0.91 12.83 5.09
C ALA A 31 -0.02 12.68 6.32
N ALA A 32 -0.58 12.58 7.53
CA ALA A 32 0.19 12.45 8.77
C ALA A 32 0.86 11.07 8.86
N TYR A 33 0.15 10.02 8.42
CA TYR A 33 0.73 8.68 8.34
C TYR A 33 1.88 8.60 7.33
N GLN A 34 1.76 9.28 6.18
CA GLN A 34 2.84 9.38 5.18
C GLN A 34 4.06 10.13 5.71
N ALA A 35 3.87 11.19 6.50
CA ALA A 35 4.99 11.91 7.11
C ALA A 35 5.77 11.04 8.11
N ALA A 36 5.08 10.17 8.86
CA ALA A 36 5.70 9.23 9.78
C ALA A 36 6.30 7.99 9.08
N HIS A 37 5.79 7.62 7.91
CA HIS A 37 6.22 6.44 7.15
C HIS A 37 6.51 6.81 5.69
N PRO A 38 7.60 7.56 5.41
CA PRO A 38 7.93 8.01 4.05
C PRO A 38 8.22 6.84 3.10
N ASP A 39 8.57 5.68 3.64
CA ASP A 39 8.82 4.46 2.88
C ASP A 39 7.54 3.69 2.51
N ARG A 40 6.36 4.14 2.97
CA ARG A 40 5.07 3.45 2.80
C ARG A 40 4.09 4.31 2.00
N ASP A 41 3.58 3.75 0.92
CA ASP A 41 2.62 4.38 0.03
C ASP A 41 1.18 4.09 0.47
N VAL A 42 0.53 5.06 1.09
CA VAL A 42 -0.84 4.94 1.61
C VAL A 42 -1.86 4.74 0.48
N LEU A 43 -1.63 5.32 -0.70
CA LEU A 43 -2.56 5.19 -1.83
C LEU A 43 -2.55 3.77 -2.40
N ASN A 44 -1.43 3.07 -2.24
CA ASN A 44 -1.25 1.68 -2.65
C ASN A 44 -1.33 0.70 -1.47
N GLY A 45 -2.13 1.01 -0.44
CA GLY A 45 -2.40 0.09 0.67
C GLY A 45 -1.23 -0.11 1.64
N GLY A 46 -0.31 0.85 1.72
CA GLY A 46 0.88 0.76 2.55
C GLY A 46 2.00 -0.08 1.95
N GLN A 47 2.02 -0.28 0.64
CA GLN A 47 3.15 -0.93 -0.03
C GLN A 47 4.43 -0.09 0.09
N LEU A 48 5.60 -0.72 -0.08
CA LEU A 48 6.86 0.02 -0.07
C LEU A 48 6.95 0.96 -1.28
N THR A 49 7.28 2.22 -1.01
CA THR A 49 7.61 3.21 -2.05
C THR A 49 8.83 2.74 -2.85
N PRO A 50 9.05 3.24 -4.08
CA PRO A 50 10.26 2.91 -4.84
C PRO A 50 11.55 3.20 -4.06
N ALA A 51 11.59 4.29 -3.29
CA ALA A 51 12.72 4.64 -2.44
C ALA A 51 12.89 3.65 -1.26
N GLY A 52 11.81 3.33 -0.55
CA GLY A 52 11.84 2.35 0.55
C GLY A 52 12.21 0.94 0.07
N ARG A 53 11.81 0.58 -1.15
CA ARG A 53 12.16 -0.67 -1.80
C ARG A 53 13.66 -0.73 -2.14
N ALA A 54 14.21 0.36 -2.68
CA ALA A 54 15.64 0.50 -2.92
C ALA A 54 16.48 0.44 -1.63
N ALA A 55 16.02 1.10 -0.55
CA ALA A 55 16.67 1.04 0.76
C ALA A 55 16.68 -0.38 1.37
N ARG A 56 15.68 -1.20 1.04
CA ARG A 56 15.60 -2.62 1.42
C ARG A 56 16.46 -3.53 0.52
N GLY A 57 17.12 -3.00 -0.50
CA GLY A 57 17.87 -3.79 -1.48
C GLY A 57 16.99 -4.54 -2.48
N GLU A 58 15.68 -4.28 -2.49
CA GLU A 58 14.74 -4.77 -3.49
C GLU A 58 14.85 -3.88 -4.74
N THR A 59 16.01 -3.94 -5.39
CA THR A 59 16.29 -3.16 -6.59
C THR A 59 15.35 -3.61 -7.71
N VAL A 60 14.38 -2.77 -8.07
CA VAL A 60 13.61 -2.94 -9.31
C VAL A 60 14.60 -2.65 -10.44
N VAL A 61 15.11 -3.69 -11.10
CA VAL A 61 15.99 -3.55 -12.26
C VAL A 61 15.18 -2.83 -13.35
N PRO A 62 15.48 -1.55 -13.69
CA PRO A 62 14.66 -0.80 -14.64
C PRO A 62 14.68 -1.41 -16.04
N GLY A 63 15.71 -2.20 -16.35
CA GLY A 63 15.90 -2.87 -17.63
C GLY A 63 14.78 -3.84 -17.99
N GLU A 64 14.17 -4.52 -17.01
CA GLU A 64 13.08 -5.47 -17.30
C GLU A 64 11.74 -4.77 -17.55
N ALA A 65 11.48 -3.63 -16.91
CA ALA A 65 10.24 -2.88 -17.09
C ALA A 65 10.14 -2.27 -18.50
N TYR A 66 11.25 -1.79 -19.06
CA TYR A 66 11.31 -1.29 -20.43
C TYR A 66 11.29 -2.43 -21.46
N ALA A 67 11.91 -3.57 -21.15
CA ALA A 67 11.90 -4.75 -22.01
C ALA A 67 10.54 -5.49 -22.04
N ALA A 68 9.71 -5.32 -21.01
CA ALA A 68 8.35 -5.88 -20.95
C ALA A 68 7.34 -5.16 -21.85
N TYR A 69 7.69 -4.00 -22.42
CA TYR A 69 6.86 -3.38 -23.44
C TYR A 69 6.90 -4.24 -24.70
N PRO A 70 5.75 -4.77 -25.18
CA PRO A 70 5.73 -5.50 -26.42
C PRO A 70 6.20 -4.56 -27.54
N ALA A 71 7.26 -4.95 -28.24
CA ALA A 71 7.75 -4.22 -29.40
C ALA A 71 6.57 -3.99 -30.35
N ALA A 72 6.30 -2.72 -30.69
CA ALA A 72 5.23 -2.36 -31.59
C ALA A 72 5.40 -3.16 -32.89
N VAL A 73 4.45 -4.07 -33.14
CA VAL A 73 4.44 -4.88 -34.36
C VAL A 73 4.38 -3.89 -35.53
N ALA A 74 5.46 -3.83 -36.31
CA ALA A 74 5.52 -2.99 -37.49
C ALA A 74 4.31 -3.32 -38.38
N PRO A 75 3.49 -2.33 -38.79
CA PRO A 75 2.32 -2.61 -39.61
C PRO A 75 2.79 -3.23 -40.92
N VAL A 76 2.31 -4.45 -41.20
CA VAL A 76 2.56 -5.13 -42.48
C VAL A 76 1.87 -4.33 -43.57
N VAL A 77 2.63 -3.50 -44.28
CA VAL A 77 2.15 -2.80 -45.48
C VAL A 77 1.98 -3.84 -46.58
N ARG A 78 0.75 -4.29 -46.80
CA ARG A 78 0.43 -5.14 -47.94
C ARG A 78 0.38 -4.29 -49.20
N PRO A 79 1.14 -4.63 -50.27
CA PRO A 79 1.02 -3.93 -51.54
C PRO A 79 -0.40 -4.18 -52.09
N ARG A 80 -1.22 -3.13 -52.14
CA ARG A 80 -2.48 -3.19 -52.88
C ARG A 80 -2.13 -3.10 -54.37
N HIS A 81 -2.36 -4.17 -55.11
CA HIS A 81 -2.28 -4.17 -56.56
C HIS A 81 -3.23 -3.10 -57.11
N ARG A 82 -2.65 -2.01 -57.60
CA ARG A 82 -3.31 -0.93 -58.32
C ARG A 82 -3.71 -1.49 -59.68
N ARG A 83 -4.96 -1.95 -59.82
CA ARG A 83 -5.53 -2.24 -61.13
C ARG A 83 -5.73 -0.93 -61.88
N HIS A 84 -4.90 -0.71 -62.89
CA HIS A 84 -5.11 0.31 -63.90
C HIS A 84 -6.32 -0.12 -64.74
N HIS A 85 -7.40 0.65 -64.67
CA HIS A 85 -8.46 0.61 -65.67
C HIS A 85 -8.11 1.66 -66.73
N GLN A 86 -7.93 1.17 -67.97
CA GLN A 86 -7.99 1.94 -69.20
C GLN A 86 -9.43 2.29 -69.52
#